data_AF-A0A9P7P0D7-F1
#
_entry.id   AF-A0A9P7P0D7-F1
#
_cell.length_a   1.000
_cell.length_b   1.000
_cell.length_c   1.000
_cell.angle_alpha   90.00
_cell.angle_beta   90.00
_cell.angle_gamma   90.00
#
_symmetry.space_group_name_H-M   'P 1'
#
loop_
_entity.id
_entity.type
_entity.pdbx_description
1 polymer ?
#
loop_
_entity_poly.entity_id
_entity_poly.type
_entity_poly.pdbx_seq_one_letter_code
_entity_poly.pdbx_strand_id
1 'polypeptide(L)'
;LKAIADLSTSISNGLMEVEVLASMNEVSRAIDENFRIKQTMQMKLDKEKELRALSDTSGPSGHQKLQVCDVCGAYLSRLDNDRRLADHFYGKMHLGYASMRRTYDAFPRELKSRQRQTMMDDDSGGGMGSRGPRSGGYRGKGGRSYRSGW
;
A
#
# COMPACT_ATOMS: atom_id res chain seq x y z
N LEU A 1 8.94 -21.61 17.53
CA LEU A 1 9.87 -22.75 17.57
C LEU A 1 9.77 -23.54 18.88
N LYS A 2 9.99 -22.93 20.05
CA LYS A 2 9.89 -23.61 21.36
C LYS A 2 8.56 -24.37 21.55
N ALA A 3 7.42 -23.73 21.27
CA ALA A 3 6.11 -24.38 21.37
C ALA A 3 5.92 -25.63 20.48
N ILE A 4 6.55 -25.69 19.30
CA ILE A 4 6.45 -26.87 18.41
C ILE A 4 7.35 -28.00 18.92
N ALA A 5 8.50 -27.64 19.49
CA ALA A 5 9.36 -28.60 20.18
C ALA A 5 8.64 -29.19 21.40
N ASP A 6 8.01 -28.35 22.23
CA ASP A 6 7.24 -28.78 23.40
C ASP A 6 6.06 -29.71 22.99
N LEU A 7 5.34 -29.37 21.92
CA LEU A 7 4.29 -30.24 21.36
C LEU A 7 4.85 -31.57 20.82
N SER A 8 6.04 -31.56 20.20
CA SER A 8 6.67 -32.78 19.71
C SER A 8 7.11 -33.70 20.85
N THR A 9 7.63 -33.13 21.94
CA THR A 9 7.96 -33.88 23.16
C THR A 9 6.70 -34.43 23.82
N SER A 10 5.62 -33.63 23.90
CA SER A 10 4.34 -34.09 24.44
C SER A 10 3.74 -35.25 23.64
N ILE A 11 3.79 -35.20 22.30
CA ILE A 11 3.37 -36.31 21.43
C ILE A 11 4.21 -37.55 21.70
N SER A 12 5.54 -37.41 21.78
CA SER A 12 6.43 -38.55 22.05
C SER A 12 6.14 -39.20 23.41
N ASN A 13 5.88 -38.39 24.44
CA ASN A 13 5.56 -38.89 25.78
C ASN A 13 4.21 -39.61 25.80
N GLY A 14 3.18 -39.04 25.16
CA GLY A 14 1.87 -39.68 25.05
C GLY A 14 1.92 -41.00 24.28
N LEU A 15 2.73 -41.10 23.23
CA LEU A 15 2.89 -42.35 22.47
C LEU A 15 3.50 -43.46 23.35
N MET A 16 4.50 -43.13 24.17
CA MET A 16 5.05 -44.08 25.15
C MET A 16 4.01 -44.50 26.19
N GLU A 17 3.18 -43.57 26.67
CA GLU A 17 2.10 -43.89 27.60
C GLU A 17 1.06 -44.85 27.00
N VAL A 18 0.70 -44.65 25.72
CA VAL A 18 -0.20 -45.57 24.99
C VAL A 18 0.41 -46.95 24.85
N GLU A 19 1.71 -47.09 24.58
CA GLU A 19 2.39 -48.38 24.52
C GLU A 19 2.36 -49.11 25.86
N VAL A 20 2.59 -48.38 26.96
CA VAL A 20 2.50 -48.94 28.32
C VAL A 20 1.07 -49.40 28.62
N LEU A 21 0.06 -48.56 28.36
CA LEU A 21 -1.35 -48.91 28.58
C LEU A 21 -1.78 -50.12 27.74
N ALA A 22 -1.28 -50.23 26.51
CA ALA A 22 -1.50 -51.39 25.66
C ALA A 22 -0.86 -52.67 26.24
N SER A 23 0.35 -52.57 26.80
CA SER A 23 1.01 -53.71 27.47
C SER A 23 0.26 -54.20 28.71
N MET A 24 -0.45 -53.29 29.39
CA MET A 24 -1.28 -53.57 30.56
C MET A 24 -2.70 -54.03 30.20
N ASN A 25 -3.02 -54.19 28.90
CA ASN A 25 -4.36 -54.49 28.37
C ASN A 25 -5.44 -53.46 28.78
N GLU A 26 -5.06 -52.22 29.11
CA GLU A 26 -5.99 -51.13 29.43
C GLU A 26 -6.48 -50.42 28.15
N VAL A 27 -7.19 -51.17 27.30
CA VAL A 27 -7.58 -50.72 25.94
C VAL A 27 -8.42 -49.44 25.95
N SER A 28 -9.37 -49.31 26.86
CA SER A 28 -10.24 -48.11 26.93
C SER A 28 -9.42 -46.84 27.18
N ARG A 29 -8.47 -46.89 28.12
CA ARG A 29 -7.61 -45.74 28.46
C ARG A 29 -6.61 -45.45 27.34
N ALA A 30 -6.07 -46.47 26.71
CA ALA A 30 -5.19 -46.32 25.55
C ALA A 30 -5.87 -45.61 24.38
N ILE A 31 -7.17 -45.88 24.14
CA ILE A 31 -7.96 -45.21 23.10
C ILE A 31 -8.16 -43.73 23.42
N ASP A 32 -8.53 -43.41 24.67
CA ASP A 32 -8.74 -42.03 25.12
C ASP A 32 -7.45 -41.20 25.01
N GLU A 33 -6.31 -41.78 25.42
CA GLU A 33 -5.02 -41.10 25.31
C GLU A 33 -4.57 -40.96 23.85
N ASN A 34 -4.82 -41.96 23.01
CA ASN A 34 -4.56 -41.87 21.56
C ASN A 34 -5.37 -40.75 20.90
N PHE A 35 -6.61 -40.53 21.33
CA PHE A 35 -7.44 -39.43 20.85
C PHE A 35 -6.83 -38.06 21.22
N ARG A 36 -6.34 -37.91 22.46
CA ARG A 36 -5.63 -36.68 22.88
C ARG A 36 -4.38 -36.43 22.06
N ILE A 37 -3.57 -37.46 21.79
CA ILE A 37 -2.36 -37.36 20.95
C ILE A 37 -2.72 -36.88 19.54
N LYS A 38 -3.78 -37.42 18.94
CA LYS A 38 -4.25 -36.97 17.61
C LYS A 38 -4.63 -35.49 17.62
N GLN A 39 -5.25 -35.01 18.68
CA GLN A 39 -5.58 -33.59 18.83
C GLN A 39 -4.30 -32.74 18.93
N THR A 40 -3.33 -33.15 19.75
CA THR A 40 -2.03 -32.47 19.88
C THR A 40 -1.24 -32.48 18.57
N MET A 41 -1.32 -33.57 17.81
CA MET A 41 -0.71 -33.69 16.48
C MET A 41 -1.34 -32.71 15.49
N GLN A 42 -2.65 -32.55 15.51
CA GLN A 42 -3.34 -31.55 14.70
C GLN A 42 -2.90 -30.13 15.08
N MET A 43 -2.84 -29.81 16.38
CA MET A 43 -2.36 -28.51 16.86
C MET A 43 -0.91 -28.22 16.43
N LYS A 44 -0.04 -29.25 16.42
CA LYS A 44 1.33 -29.14 15.91
C LYS A 44 1.33 -28.80 14.42
N LEU A 45 0.55 -29.50 13.61
CA LEU A 45 0.45 -29.27 12.17
C LEU A 45 -0.03 -27.84 11.86
N ASP A 46 -1.04 -27.36 12.59
CA ASP A 46 -1.56 -26.01 12.42
C ASP A 46 -0.48 -24.95 12.74
N LYS A 47 0.24 -25.13 13.85
CA LYS A 47 1.37 -24.25 14.23
C LYS A 47 2.53 -24.29 13.23
N GLU A 48 2.84 -25.45 12.67
CA GLU A 48 3.86 -25.59 11.62
C GLU A 48 3.44 -24.90 10.32
N LYS A 49 2.15 -24.99 9.95
CA LYS A 49 1.59 -24.31 8.79
C LYS A 49 1.61 -22.79 8.96
N GLU A 50 1.27 -22.28 10.14
CA GLU A 50 1.39 -20.86 10.48
C GLU A 50 2.83 -20.36 10.38
N LEU A 51 3.80 -21.12 10.91
CA LEU A 51 5.21 -20.76 10.79
C LEU A 51 5.68 -20.77 9.34
N ARG A 52 5.24 -21.73 8.52
CA ARG A 52 5.56 -21.77 7.09
C ARG A 52 4.99 -20.57 6.35
N ALA A 53 3.75 -20.18 6.62
CA ALA A 53 3.15 -18.98 6.04
C ALA A 53 3.93 -17.70 6.39
N LEU A 54 4.38 -17.59 7.65
CA LEU A 54 5.25 -16.49 8.08
C LEU A 54 6.63 -16.54 7.42
N SER A 55 7.20 -17.73 7.22
CA SER A 55 8.51 -17.89 6.55
C SER A 55 8.43 -17.61 5.05
N ASP A 56 7.33 -17.98 4.39
CA ASP A 56 7.13 -17.76 2.96
C ASP A 56 6.92 -16.26 2.66
N THR A 57 6.23 -15.54 3.55
CA THR A 57 6.20 -14.07 3.56
C THR A 57 7.60 -13.47 3.75
N SER A 58 8.51 -14.23 4.38
CA SER A 58 9.88 -13.84 4.71
C SER A 58 10.93 -14.43 3.74
N GLY A 59 10.54 -15.04 2.63
CA GLY A 59 11.45 -15.71 1.67
C GLY A 59 12.45 -14.81 0.91
N PRO A 60 13.31 -15.39 0.05
CA PRO A 60 14.48 -14.74 -0.58
C PRO A 60 14.15 -13.60 -1.54
N SER A 61 12.87 -13.39 -1.87
CA SER A 61 12.39 -12.25 -2.62
C SER A 61 12.34 -10.99 -1.73
N GLY A 62 13.50 -10.55 -1.22
CA GLY A 62 13.65 -9.25 -0.58
C GLY A 62 13.10 -8.11 -1.44
N HIS A 63 13.10 -8.27 -2.77
CA HIS A 63 12.52 -7.33 -3.71
C HIS A 63 10.98 -7.33 -3.78
N GLN A 64 10.28 -8.39 -3.38
CA GLN A 64 8.81 -8.42 -3.30
C GLN A 64 8.27 -7.91 -1.95
N LYS A 65 9.16 -7.64 -0.99
CA LYS A 65 8.81 -7.08 0.32
C LYS A 65 8.84 -5.56 0.33
N LEU A 66 9.44 -4.95 -0.69
CA LEU A 66 9.47 -3.51 -0.85
C LEU A 66 8.25 -3.06 -1.68
N GLN A 67 7.56 -2.05 -1.18
CA GLN A 67 6.52 -1.31 -1.89
C GLN A 67 7.00 0.11 -2.12
N VAL A 68 6.57 0.73 -3.21
CA VAL A 68 6.91 2.13 -3.50
C VAL A 68 5.86 3.03 -2.86
N CYS A 69 6.28 4.12 -2.23
CA CYS A 69 5.36 5.14 -1.74
C CYS A 69 4.69 5.84 -2.92
N ASP A 70 3.37 5.84 -2.95
CA ASP A 70 2.63 6.55 -4.01
C ASP A 70 2.90 8.05 -4.00
N VAL A 71 3.25 8.64 -2.84
CA VAL A 71 3.46 10.09 -2.68
C VAL A 71 4.87 10.50 -3.09
N CYS A 72 5.90 9.91 -2.47
CA CYS A 72 7.29 10.35 -2.66
C CYS A 72 8.16 9.39 -3.47
N GLY A 73 7.63 8.26 -3.94
CA GLY A 73 8.34 7.32 -4.81
C GLY A 73 9.50 6.57 -4.16
N ALA A 74 9.73 6.74 -2.85
CA ALA A 74 10.75 5.98 -2.13
C ALA A 74 10.27 4.55 -1.83
N TYR A 75 11.20 3.60 -1.72
CA TYR A 75 10.90 2.23 -1.32
C TYR A 75 10.65 2.15 0.20
N LEU A 76 9.54 1.51 0.61
CA LEU A 76 9.23 1.11 1.97
C LEU A 76 9.18 -0.41 2.06
N SER A 77 9.56 -1.00 3.19
CA SER A 77 9.30 -2.42 3.43
C SER A 77 7.91 -2.62 4.00
N ARG A 78 7.17 -3.63 3.52
CA ARG A 78 5.90 -4.07 4.15
C ARG A 78 6.10 -4.63 5.55
N LEU A 79 7.33 -4.97 5.92
CA LEU A 79 7.71 -5.49 7.23
C LEU A 79 8.27 -4.41 8.16
N ASP A 80 8.28 -3.15 7.74
CA ASP A 80 8.69 -2.05 8.61
C ASP A 80 7.67 -1.86 9.75
N ASN A 81 8.17 -1.53 10.93
CA ASN A 81 7.31 -1.21 12.07
C ASN A 81 6.69 0.18 11.94
N ASP A 82 5.60 0.41 12.67
CA ASP A 82 4.83 1.68 12.65
C ASP A 82 5.71 2.91 12.90
N ARG A 83 6.75 2.79 13.73
CA ARG A 83 7.69 3.88 14.01
C ARG A 83 8.45 4.30 12.75
N ARG A 84 9.00 3.34 12.00
CA ARG A 84 9.72 3.63 10.74
C ARG A 84 8.77 4.17 9.67
N LEU A 85 7.54 3.67 9.63
CA LEU A 85 6.50 4.20 8.74
C LEU A 85 6.15 5.65 9.10
N ALA A 86 6.05 5.98 10.39
CA ALA A 86 5.84 7.35 10.85
C ALA A 86 6.99 8.27 10.42
N ASP A 87 8.25 7.86 10.61
CA ASP A 87 9.42 8.64 10.18
C ASP A 87 9.42 8.89 8.66
N HIS A 88 8.89 7.95 7.88
CA HIS A 88 8.68 8.14 6.45
C HIS A 88 7.59 9.19 6.16
N PHE A 89 6.40 9.07 6.76
CA PHE A 89 5.26 9.95 6.50
C PHE A 89 5.48 11.39 6.98
N TYR A 90 6.15 11.56 8.12
CA TYR A 90 6.55 12.87 8.65
C TYR A 90 7.88 13.37 8.10
N GLY A 91 8.51 12.60 7.20
CA GLY A 91 9.73 13.00 6.52
C GLY A 91 9.52 14.16 5.56
N LYS A 92 10.54 15.01 5.41
CA LYS A 92 10.51 16.18 4.52
C LYS A 92 10.24 15.81 3.06
N MET A 93 10.75 14.67 2.60
CA MET A 93 10.49 14.16 1.26
C MET A 93 9.00 13.86 1.06
N HIS A 94 8.39 13.12 1.98
CA HIS A 94 6.99 12.75 1.89
C HIS A 94 6.08 13.98 1.97
N LEU A 95 6.29 14.86 2.96
CA LEU A 95 5.52 16.09 3.11
C LEU A 95 5.70 17.06 1.94
N GLY A 96 6.93 17.18 1.41
CA GLY A 96 7.23 18.02 0.25
C GLY A 96 6.49 17.57 -1.00
N TYR A 97 6.57 16.28 -1.34
CA TYR A 97 5.83 15.72 -2.48
C TYR A 97 4.31 15.78 -2.29
N ALA A 98 3.82 15.56 -1.07
CA ALA A 98 2.39 15.70 -0.75
C ALA A 98 1.91 17.13 -1.00
N SER A 99 2.68 18.14 -0.58
CA SER A 99 2.36 19.56 -0.81
C SER A 99 2.36 19.90 -2.30
N MET A 100 3.40 19.49 -3.04
CA MET A 100 3.50 19.73 -4.48
C MET A 100 2.35 19.10 -5.28
N ARG A 101 1.91 17.90 -4.91
CA ARG A 101 0.76 17.25 -5.56
C ARG A 101 -0.54 17.99 -5.28
N ARG A 102 -0.77 18.42 -4.03
CA ARG A 102 -1.95 19.22 -3.67
C ARG A 102 -2.00 20.55 -4.42
N THR A 103 -0.88 21.25 -4.54
CA THR A 103 -0.82 22.51 -5.28
C THR A 103 -1.03 22.29 -6.78
N TYR A 104 -0.45 21.24 -7.35
CA TYR A 104 -0.70 20.85 -8.75
C TYR A 104 -2.18 20.57 -9.02
N ASP A 105 -2.87 19.85 -8.13
CA ASP A 105 -4.31 19.58 -8.28
C ASP A 105 -5.18 20.82 -8.08
N ALA A 106 -4.74 21.77 -7.25
CA ALA A 106 -5.44 23.04 -7.02
C ALA A 106 -5.25 24.04 -8.18
N PHE A 107 -4.10 24.00 -8.85
CA PHE A 107 -3.70 24.98 -9.84
C PHE A 107 -4.68 25.14 -11.03
N PRO A 108 -5.24 24.08 -11.65
CA PRO A 108 -6.23 24.22 -12.72
C PRO A 108 -7.53 24.92 -12.30
N ARG A 109 -7.94 24.74 -11.03
CA ARG A 109 -9.13 25.42 -10.49
C ARG A 109 -8.86 26.91 -10.29
N GLU A 110 -7.68 27.24 -9.79
CA GLU A 110 -7.25 28.62 -9.59
C GLU A 110 -7.04 29.37 -10.92
N LEU A 111 -6.50 28.70 -11.94
CA LEU A 111 -6.39 29.27 -13.28
C LEU A 111 -7.76 29.57 -13.90
N LYS A 112 -8.73 28.65 -13.77
CA LYS A 112 -10.10 28.88 -14.24
C LYS A 112 -10.80 30.00 -13.47
N SER A 113 -10.60 30.10 -12.15
CA SER A 113 -11.18 31.21 -11.38
C SER A 113 -10.54 32.56 -11.72
N ARG A 114 -9.21 32.61 -11.92
CA ARG A 114 -8.53 33.84 -12.35
C ARG A 114 -8.98 34.28 -13.75
N GLN A 115 -9.06 33.35 -14.71
CA GLN A 115 -9.57 33.65 -16.06
C GLN A 115 -11.01 34.18 -16.03
N ARG A 116 -11.85 33.69 -15.11
CA ARG A 116 -13.23 34.17 -14.96
C ARG A 116 -13.32 35.53 -14.28
N GLN A 117 -12.43 35.85 -13.33
CA GLN A 117 -12.32 37.19 -12.73
C GLN A 117 -11.90 38.24 -13.75
N THR A 118 -10.94 37.94 -14.62
CA THR A 118 -10.49 38.89 -15.66
C THR A 118 -11.60 39.28 -16.63
N MET A 119 -12.60 38.42 -16.85
CA MET A 119 -13.75 38.73 -17.73
C MET A 119 -14.89 39.50 -17.04
N MET A 120 -14.90 39.62 -15.71
CA MET A 120 -15.90 40.40 -14.97
C MET A 120 -15.48 41.86 -14.76
N ASP A 121 -14.17 42.15 -14.68
CA ASP A 121 -13.66 43.52 -14.57
C ASP A 121 -13.85 44.35 -15.86
N ASP A 122 -13.86 43.71 -17.03
CA ASP A 122 -14.06 44.40 -18.33
C ASP A 122 -15.52 44.84 -18.57
N ASP A 123 -16.51 44.20 -17.93
CA ASP A 123 -17.95 44.53 -18.11
C ASP A 123 -18.44 45.62 -17.13
N SER A 124 -17.73 45.84 -16.02
CA SER A 124 -18.05 46.90 -15.04
C SER A 124 -17.28 48.21 -15.28
N GLY A 125 -16.69 48.36 -16.49
CA GLY A 125 -16.02 49.56 -16.98
C GLY A 125 -16.80 50.26 -18.10
N GLY A 126 -18.13 50.31 -18.03
CA GLY A 126 -19.00 51.03 -18.96
C GLY A 126 -18.89 52.56 -18.83
N GLY A 127 -17.72 53.12 -19.17
CA GLY A 127 -17.40 54.54 -19.11
C GLY A 127 -16.80 55.04 -20.42
N MET A 128 -17.66 55.53 -21.30
CA MET A 128 -17.45 56.64 -22.24
C MET A 128 -16.15 56.65 -23.08
N GLY A 129 -16.24 56.27 -24.36
CA GLY A 129 -15.14 56.41 -25.32
C GLY A 129 -15.58 56.46 -26.78
N SER A 130 -16.03 57.64 -27.21
CA SER A 130 -16.13 58.19 -28.58
C SER A 130 -16.02 57.24 -29.78
N ARG A 131 -17.14 57.09 -30.49
CA ARG A 131 -17.20 56.66 -31.90
C ARG A 131 -16.44 57.64 -32.79
N GLY A 132 -15.31 57.21 -33.34
CA GLY A 132 -14.64 57.88 -34.46
C GLY A 132 -14.53 56.93 -35.66
N PRO A 133 -14.99 57.30 -36.87
CA PRO A 133 -14.87 56.43 -38.03
C PRO A 133 -13.50 56.63 -38.68
N ARG A 134 -12.66 55.60 -38.70
CA ARG A 134 -11.54 55.53 -39.65
C ARG A 134 -11.60 54.23 -40.45
N SER A 135 -12.20 54.41 -41.63
CA SER A 135 -11.99 53.65 -42.85
C SER A 135 -10.53 53.23 -43.05
N GLY A 136 -10.36 51.98 -43.52
CA GLY A 136 -9.33 51.66 -44.51
C GLY A 136 -8.24 50.71 -44.03
N GLY A 137 -8.28 49.48 -44.56
CA GLY A 137 -7.03 48.84 -44.99
C GLY A 137 -6.83 47.36 -44.72
N TYR A 138 -6.87 46.59 -45.83
CA TYR A 138 -6.00 45.44 -46.11
C TYR A 138 -6.25 44.12 -45.34
N ARG A 139 -7.20 43.34 -45.89
CA ARG A 139 -7.18 41.87 -45.84
C ARG A 139 -5.88 41.37 -46.51
N GLY A 140 -4.87 41.07 -45.71
CA GLY A 140 -3.58 40.52 -46.13
C GLY A 140 -3.45 39.03 -45.77
N LYS A 141 -3.61 38.20 -46.80
CA LYS A 141 -3.39 36.75 -46.88
C LYS A 141 -1.99 36.35 -46.38
N GLY A 142 -1.87 35.31 -45.56
CA GLY A 142 -0.55 34.80 -45.15
C GLY A 142 -0.59 33.56 -44.27
N GLY A 143 -1.00 32.42 -44.84
CA GLY A 143 -0.84 31.13 -44.17
C GLY A 143 0.63 30.77 -43.99
N ARG A 144 0.96 30.16 -42.85
CA ARG A 144 2.08 29.23 -42.69
C ARG A 144 1.77 28.27 -41.55
N SER A 145 1.32 27.10 -41.96
CA SER A 145 1.43 25.85 -41.22
C SER A 145 2.88 25.66 -40.79
N TYR A 146 3.12 25.44 -39.49
CA TYR A 146 4.29 24.70 -39.05
C TYR A 146 3.84 23.59 -38.12
N ARG A 147 3.94 22.37 -38.66
CA ARG A 147 3.72 21.08 -38.04
C ARG A 147 5.09 20.47 -37.79
N SER A 148 5.44 20.29 -36.52
CA SER A 148 6.50 19.38 -36.05
C SER A 148 6.29 19.26 -34.53
N GLY A 149 5.96 18.14 -33.91
CA GLY A 149 6.25 16.77 -34.28
C GLY A 149 7.69 16.44 -33.89
N TRP A 150 7.93 16.21 -32.60
CA TRP A 150 8.62 15.07 -31.96
C TRP A 150 8.21 15.07 -30.48
#